data_AF-F3ZWY0-F1
#
_entry.id   AF-F3ZWY0-F1
#
_cell.length_a   1.000
_cell.length_b   1.000
_cell.length_c   1.000
_cell.angle_alpha   90.00
_cell.angle_beta   90.00
_cell.angle_gamma   90.00
#
_symmetry.space_group_name_H-M   'P 1'
#
loop_
_entity.id
_entity.type
_entity.pdbx_description
1 polymer ?
#
loop_
_entity_poly.entity_id
_entity_poly.type
_entity_poly.pdbx_seq_one_letter_code
_entity_poly.pdbx_strand_id
1 'polypeptide(L)'
;MFQKLPVVLATIAPDIPTNPEPVSAGEFAQKVSQAVVMLINSIAGVIVPIAVLSLLVSVILVIAGGITHSSNIKKAGAGGIGAAVGGLLIYYGLPLIMSLLAGIQQIFK
;
A
#
# COMPACT_ATOMS: atom_id res chain seq x y z
N MET A 1 -50.49 41.72 -1.19
CA MET A 1 -50.63 40.59 -2.13
C MET A 1 -49.30 39.86 -2.12
N PHE A 2 -49.18 38.75 -1.38
CA PHE A 2 -47.90 38.07 -1.15
C PHE A 2 -47.54 37.19 -2.36
N GLN A 3 -46.46 37.55 -3.04
CA GLN A 3 -45.91 36.81 -4.16
C GLN A 3 -45.12 35.61 -3.59
N LYS A 4 -45.66 34.40 -3.71
CA LYS A 4 -44.96 33.16 -3.32
C LYS A 4 -43.72 32.98 -4.21
N LEU A 5 -42.53 32.99 -3.61
CA LEU A 5 -41.32 32.51 -4.29
C LEU A 5 -41.42 30.98 -4.49
N PRO A 6 -41.03 30.44 -5.66
CA PRO A 6 -40.83 29.02 -5.80
C PRO A 6 -39.56 28.62 -5.03
N VAL A 7 -39.74 27.76 -4.03
CA VAL A 7 -38.66 27.05 -3.34
C VAL A 7 -38.03 26.11 -4.35
N VAL A 8 -36.88 26.50 -4.90
CA VAL A 8 -36.01 25.59 -5.66
C VAL A 8 -35.38 24.65 -4.66
N LEU A 9 -36.06 23.53 -4.38
CA LEU A 9 -35.42 22.36 -3.79
C LEU A 9 -34.45 21.82 -4.86
N ALA A 10 -33.22 22.30 -4.84
CA ALA A 10 -32.11 21.65 -5.53
C ALA A 10 -31.87 20.32 -4.81
N THR A 11 -32.55 19.28 -5.29
CA THR A 11 -32.25 17.89 -4.97
C THR A 11 -30.84 17.61 -5.44
N ILE A 12 -29.88 17.69 -4.52
CA ILE A 12 -28.55 17.08 -4.64
C ILE A 12 -28.74 15.56 -4.50
N ALA A 13 -29.39 14.93 -5.47
CA ALA A 13 -29.29 13.50 -5.67
C ALA A 13 -28.12 13.28 -6.65
N PRO A 14 -27.12 12.46 -6.31
CA PRO A 14 -26.16 12.04 -7.33
C PRO A 14 -26.96 11.31 -8.41
N ASP A 15 -26.80 11.73 -9.67
CA ASP A 15 -27.29 11.00 -10.84
C ASP A 15 -26.57 9.64 -10.86
N ILE A 16 -27.13 8.65 -10.16
CA ILE A 16 -26.73 7.26 -10.30
C ILE A 16 -27.32 6.82 -11.64
N PRO A 17 -26.50 6.51 -12.66
CA PRO A 17 -27.01 6.03 -13.93
C PRO A 17 -27.81 4.75 -13.67
N THR A 18 -29.12 4.80 -13.88
CA THR A 18 -30.05 3.68 -13.65
C THR A 18 -29.95 2.59 -14.73
N ASN A 19 -29.07 2.77 -15.71
CA ASN A 19 -28.80 1.82 -16.78
C ASN A 19 -27.33 1.37 -16.71
N PRO A 20 -27.00 0.21 -16.13
CA PRO A 20 -25.66 -0.33 -16.20
C PRO A 20 -25.36 -0.67 -17.66
N GLU A 21 -24.50 0.11 -18.30
CA GLU A 21 -23.97 -0.24 -19.61
C GLU A 21 -23.25 -1.60 -19.53
N PRO A 22 -23.41 -2.48 -20.54
CA PRO A 22 -22.71 -3.76 -20.53
C PRO A 22 -21.20 -3.52 -20.54
N VAL A 23 -20.55 -3.78 -19.42
CA VAL A 23 -19.08 -3.74 -19.31
C VAL A 23 -18.49 -4.94 -20.04
N SER A 24 -17.56 -4.68 -20.95
CA SER A 24 -16.80 -5.76 -21.60
C SER A 24 -15.87 -6.45 -20.60
N ALA A 25 -15.54 -7.73 -20.84
CA ALA A 25 -14.61 -8.47 -19.99
C ALA A 25 -13.24 -7.78 -19.87
N GLY A 26 -12.78 -7.12 -20.95
CA GLY A 26 -11.53 -6.35 -20.95
C GLY A 26 -11.61 -5.11 -20.06
N GLU A 27 -12.72 -4.38 -20.11
CA GLU A 27 -12.93 -3.19 -19.30
C GLU A 27 -13.02 -3.52 -17.80
N PHE A 28 -13.71 -4.62 -17.45
CA PHE A 28 -13.73 -5.12 -16.08
C PHE A 28 -12.32 -5.48 -15.59
N ALA A 29 -11.54 -6.25 -16.37
CA ALA A 29 -10.18 -6.63 -16.02
C ALA A 29 -9.27 -5.39 -15.82
N GLN A 30 -9.43 -4.37 -16.65
CA GLN A 30 -8.66 -3.13 -16.56
C GLN A 30 -9.02 -2.31 -15.32
N LYS A 31 -10.31 -2.18 -14.97
CA LYS A 31 -10.76 -1.51 -13.75
C LYS A 31 -10.28 -2.21 -12.49
N VAL A 32 -10.34 -3.55 -12.46
CA VAL A 32 -9.81 -4.35 -11.35
C VAL A 32 -8.30 -4.18 -11.22
N SER A 33 -7.56 -4.25 -12.34
CA SER A 33 -6.11 -4.02 -12.34
C SER A 33 -5.76 -2.61 -11.84
N GLN A 34 -6.50 -1.58 -12.26
CA GLN A 34 -6.29 -0.20 -11.77
C GLN A 34 -6.55 -0.08 -10.27
N ALA A 35 -7.61 -0.73 -9.76
CA ALA A 35 -7.90 -0.72 -8.32
C ALA A 35 -6.77 -1.37 -7.51
N VAL A 36 -6.24 -2.51 -7.98
CA VAL A 36 -5.11 -3.19 -7.34
C VAL A 36 -3.85 -2.32 -7.36
N VAL A 37 -3.54 -1.69 -8.49
CA VAL A 37 -2.38 -0.79 -8.61
C VAL A 37 -2.51 0.43 -7.68
N MET A 38 -3.71 1.02 -7.57
CA MET A 38 -3.96 2.14 -6.67
C MET A 38 -3.74 1.74 -5.21
N LEU A 39 -4.18 0.55 -4.81
CA LEU A 39 -3.97 0.02 -3.46
C LEU A 39 -2.49 -0.19 -3.18
N ILE A 40 -1.76 -0.80 -4.11
CA ILE A 40 -0.31 -1.01 -4.00
C ILE A 40 0.43 0.33 -3.85
N ASN A 41 0.12 1.31 -4.70
CA ASN A 41 0.75 2.64 -4.66
C ASN A 41 0.46 3.39 -3.35
N SER A 42 -0.74 3.23 -2.81
CA SER A 42 -1.13 3.85 -1.52
C SER A 42 -0.30 3.31 -0.35
N ILE A 43 0.03 2.02 -0.37
CA ILE A 43 0.82 1.38 0.71
C ILE A 43 2.32 1.61 0.49
N ALA A 44 2.78 1.62 -0.78
CA ALA A 44 4.18 1.75 -1.15
C ALA A 44 4.86 2.97 -0.52
N GLY A 45 4.18 4.12 -0.48
CA GLY A 45 4.72 5.36 0.10
C GLY A 45 5.00 5.28 1.61
N VAL A 46 4.42 4.31 2.32
CA VAL A 46 4.48 4.21 3.80
C VAL A 46 5.44 3.11 4.27
N ILE A 47 5.74 2.13 3.42
CA ILE A 47 6.60 0.98 3.77
C ILE A 47 8.00 1.43 4.22
N VAL A 48 8.64 2.32 3.44
CA VAL A 48 10.00 2.80 3.77
C VAL A 48 10.02 3.58 5.09
N PRO A 49 9.15 4.59 5.32
CA PRO A 49 9.05 5.24 6.63
C PRO A 49 8.85 4.27 7.81
N ILE A 50 7.98 3.27 7.67
CA ILE A 50 7.75 2.26 8.72
C ILE A 50 9.01 1.45 9.00
N ALA A 51 9.71 1.01 7.96
CA ALA A 51 10.95 0.25 8.11
C ALA A 51 12.04 1.08 8.81
N VAL A 52 12.16 2.37 8.48
CA VAL A 52 13.10 3.29 9.14
C VAL A 52 12.75 3.48 10.62
N LEU A 53 11.47 3.70 10.94
CA LEU A 53 11.02 3.80 12.34
C LEU A 53 11.29 2.51 13.11
N SER A 54 11.01 1.36 12.49
CA SER A 54 11.30 0.05 13.08
C SER A 54 12.79 -0.14 13.36
N LEU A 55 13.66 0.27 12.42
CA LEU A 55 15.12 0.25 12.62
C LEU A 55 15.55 1.13 13.79
N LEU A 56 15.04 2.36 13.89
CA LEU A 56 15.36 3.27 15.00
C LEU A 56 15.00 2.66 16.35
N VAL A 57 13.77 2.17 16.50
CA VAL A 57 13.31 1.51 17.72
C VAL A 57 14.20 0.31 18.03
N SER A 58 14.53 -0.49 17.03
CA SER A 58 15.34 -1.69 17.19
C SER A 58 16.77 -1.37 17.65
N VAL A 59 17.40 -0.32 17.10
CA VAL A 59 18.71 0.17 17.55
C VAL A 59 18.67 0.62 19.00
N ILE A 60 17.63 1.36 19.39
CA ILE A 60 17.43 1.78 20.79
C ILE A 60 17.34 0.55 21.71
N LEU A 61 16.60 -0.48 21.31
CA LEU A 61 16.50 -1.72 22.09
C LEU A 61 17.85 -2.45 22.20
N VAL A 62 18.65 -2.51 21.12
CA VAL A 62 20.00 -3.10 21.19
C VAL A 62 20.88 -2.34 22.20
N ILE A 63 20.87 -1.00 22.15
CA ILE A 63 21.65 -0.15 23.07
C ILE A 63 21.17 -0.33 24.51
N ALA A 64 19.85 -0.22 24.74
CA ALA A 64 19.24 -0.37 26.06
C ALA A 64 19.51 -1.77 26.66
N GLY A 65 19.43 -2.81 25.84
CA GLY A 65 19.79 -4.17 26.24
C GLY A 65 21.29 -4.36 26.51
N GLY A 66 22.14 -3.55 25.86
CA GLY A 66 23.57 -3.46 26.18
C GLY A 66 23.80 -2.90 27.58
N ILE A 67 23.22 -1.73 27.86
CA ILE A 67 23.35 -1.02 29.15
C ILE A 67 22.78 -1.86 30.30
N THR A 68 21.61 -2.46 30.11
CA THR A 68 20.96 -3.28 31.14
C THR A 68 21.53 -4.70 31.24
N HIS A 69 22.54 -5.04 30.43
CA HIS A 69 23.07 -6.38 30.23
C HIS A 69 22.00 -7.45 29.87
N SER A 70 20.79 -7.04 29.50
CA SER A 70 19.70 -7.95 29.17
C SER A 70 19.86 -8.53 27.77
N SER A 71 20.10 -9.84 27.70
CA SER A 71 20.13 -10.59 26.44
C SER A 71 18.79 -10.58 25.71
N ASN A 72 17.68 -10.53 26.44
CA ASN A 72 16.34 -10.57 25.85
C ASN A 72 16.03 -9.27 25.10
N ILE A 73 16.37 -8.13 25.68
CA ILE A 73 16.17 -6.82 25.04
C ILE A 73 17.09 -6.69 23.81
N LYS A 74 18.36 -7.13 23.92
CA LYS A 74 19.29 -7.18 22.78
C LYS A 74 18.77 -8.04 21.64
N LYS A 75 18.24 -9.24 21.95
CA LYS A 75 17.65 -10.14 20.95
C LYS A 75 16.41 -9.55 20.29
N ALA A 76 15.56 -8.86 21.05
CA ALA A 76 14.40 -8.17 20.50
C ALA A 76 14.81 -7.07 19.51
N GLY A 77 15.81 -6.25 19.87
CA GLY A 77 16.37 -5.24 18.96
C GLY A 77 17.03 -5.85 17.72
N ALA A 78 17.83 -6.90 17.87
CA ALA A 78 18.44 -7.60 16.74
C ALA A 78 17.38 -8.22 15.80
N GLY A 79 16.32 -8.79 16.37
CA GLY A 79 15.18 -9.32 15.62
C GLY A 79 14.44 -8.24 14.84
N GLY A 80 14.22 -7.07 15.44
CA GLY A 80 13.60 -5.93 14.77
C GLY A 80 14.46 -5.38 13.62
N ILE A 81 15.79 -5.32 13.77
CA ILE A 81 16.71 -4.99 12.68
C ILE A 81 16.58 -6.01 11.54
N GLY A 82 16.61 -7.30 11.87
CA GLY A 82 16.47 -8.37 10.87
C GLY A 82 15.15 -8.30 10.12
N ALA A 83 14.04 -8.06 10.82
CA ALA A 83 12.72 -7.92 10.22
C ALA A 83 12.64 -6.68 9.30
N ALA A 84 13.17 -5.54 9.72
CA ALA A 84 13.14 -4.31 8.93
C ALA A 84 14.02 -4.42 7.67
N VAL A 85 15.25 -4.93 7.81
CA VAL A 85 16.14 -5.15 6.66
C VAL A 85 15.56 -6.20 5.72
N GLY A 86 15.08 -7.33 6.25
CA GLY A 86 14.45 -8.38 5.44
C GLY A 86 13.20 -7.87 4.70
N GLY A 87 12.36 -7.08 5.37
CA GLY A 87 11.19 -6.46 4.76
C GLY A 87 11.56 -5.52 3.62
N LEU A 88 12.59 -4.69 3.78
CA LEU A 88 13.09 -3.80 2.72
C LEU A 88 13.69 -4.59 1.54
N LEU A 89 14.44 -5.67 1.82
CA LEU A 89 14.98 -6.53 0.77
C LEU A 89 13.87 -7.17 -0.07
N ILE A 90 12.79 -7.63 0.56
CA ILE A 90 11.63 -8.17 -0.16
C ILE A 90 10.94 -7.07 -0.96
N TYR A 91 10.72 -5.90 -0.35
CA TYR A 91 10.06 -4.76 -0.99
C TYR A 91 10.77 -4.33 -2.28
N TYR A 92 12.10 -4.21 -2.26
CA TYR A 92 12.89 -3.85 -3.45
C TYR A 92 13.21 -5.05 -4.36
N GLY A 93 13.23 -6.27 -3.82
CA GLY A 93 13.54 -7.48 -4.56
C GLY A 93 12.39 -8.01 -5.42
N LEU A 94 11.14 -7.87 -4.95
CA LEU A 94 9.96 -8.35 -5.69
C LEU A 94 9.85 -7.75 -7.10
N PRO A 95 10.00 -6.42 -7.31
CA PRO A 95 10.00 -5.84 -8.66
C PRO A 95 11.05 -6.46 -9.60
N LEU A 96 12.23 -6.78 -9.08
CA LEU A 96 13.31 -7.40 -9.86
C LEU A 96 12.93 -8.81 -10.31
N ILE A 97 12.36 -9.62 -9.40
CA ILE A 97 11.90 -10.99 -9.70
C ILE A 97 10.78 -10.95 -10.75
N MET A 98 9.81 -10.04 -10.59
CA MET A 98 8.72 -9.88 -11.55
C MET A 98 9.22 -9.41 -12.93
N SER A 99 10.19 -8.50 -12.95
CA SER A 99 10.81 -8.03 -14.19
C SER A 99 11.59 -9.15 -14.90
N LEU A 100 12.29 -9.99 -14.14
CA LEU A 100 12.99 -11.16 -14.67
C LEU A 100 12.01 -12.16 -15.31
N LEU A 101 10.91 -12.48 -14.61
CA LEU A 101 9.86 -13.36 -15.12
C LEU A 101 9.22 -12.82 -16.40
N ALA A 102 8.92 -11.52 -16.43
CA ALA A 102 8.36 -10.86 -17.62
C ALA A 102 9.33 -10.90 -18.81
N GLY A 103 10.63 -10.68 -18.58
CA GLY A 103 11.66 -10.77 -19.61
C GLY A 103 11.79 -12.19 -20.18
N ILE A 104 11.74 -13.22 -19.31
CA ILE A 104 11.73 -14.63 -19.74
C ILE A 104 10.51 -14.91 -20.63
N GLN A 105 9.31 -14.48 -20.23
CA GLN A 105 8.09 -14.69 -21.01
C GLN A 105 8.12 -14.03 -22.40
N GLN A 106 8.87 -12.95 -22.58
CA GLN A 106 9.06 -12.30 -23.88
C GLN A 106 10.02 -13.07 -24.80
N ILE A 107 11.00 -13.79 -24.23
CA ILE A 107 11.96 -14.59 -25.01
C ILE A 107 11.33 -15.89 -25.53
N PHE A 108 10.38 -16.46 -24.77
CA PHE A 108 9.70 -17.71 -25.12
C PHE A 108 8.38 -17.53 -25.90
N LYS A 109 8.05 -16.29 -26.30
CA LYS A 109 6.99 -15.96 -27.26
C LYS A 109 7.57 -15.77 -28.64
#